data_AF-A0A7C6XL24-F1
#
_entry.id   AF-A0A7C6XL24-F1
#
_cell.length_a   1.000
_cell.length_b   1.000
_cell.length_c   1.000
_cell.angle_alpha   90.00
_cell.angle_beta   90.00
_cell.angle_gamma   90.00
#
_symmetry.space_group_name_H-M   'P 1'
#
loop_
_entity.id
_entity.type
_entity.pdbx_description
1 polymer ?
#
loop_
_entity_poly.entity_id
_entity_poly.type
_entity_poly.pdbx_seq_one_letter_code
_entity_poly.pdbx_strand_id
1 'polypeptide(L)' 'MGRLYGDRMRVDYLDAARPADQPRVKALLEHVSGRYMFYPMVFIGDELVMAGSAEYYEVLYAVRDALRAEQR' A
#
# COMPACT_ATOMS: atom_id res chain seq x y z
N MET A 1 8.85 -9.66 3.43
CA MET A 1 7.86 -9.97 2.38
C MET A 1 8.39 -10.88 1.27
N GLY A 2 9.47 -10.53 0.55
CA GLY A 2 9.99 -11.36 -0.54
C GLY A 2 10.29 -12.84 -0.18
N ARG A 3 10.74 -13.10 1.06
CA ARG A 3 10.94 -14.48 1.57
C ARG A 3 9.64 -15.29 1.72
N LEU A 4 8.51 -14.63 1.99
CA LEU A 4 7.21 -15.27 2.26
C LEU A 4 6.35 -15.38 1.00
N TYR A 5 6.39 -14.35 0.14
CA TYR A 5 5.50 -14.25 -1.01
C TYR A 5 6.21 -14.39 -2.37
N GLY A 6 7.55 -14.40 -2.40
CA GLY A 6 8.32 -14.52 -3.64
C GLY A 6 7.86 -13.51 -4.69
N ASP A 7 7.63 -14.01 -5.89
CA ASP A 7 7.20 -13.20 -7.05
C ASP A 7 5.71 -12.82 -7.02
N ARG A 8 4.94 -13.28 -6.03
CA ARG A 8 3.51 -12.93 -5.89
C ARG A 8 3.29 -11.50 -5.36
N MET A 9 4.36 -10.79 -5.01
CA MET A 9 4.28 -9.44 -4.45
C MET A 9 5.46 -8.59 -4.89
N ARG A 10 5.19 -7.35 -5.30
CA ARG A 10 6.20 -6.29 -5.45
C ARG A 10 5.94 -5.20 -4.42
N VAL A 11 7.00 -4.68 -3.81
CA VAL A 11 6.93 -3.54 -2.88
C VAL A 11 7.58 -2.35 -3.56
N ASP A 12 6.80 -1.29 -3.76
CA ASP A 12 7.29 0.00 -4.23
C ASP A 12 7.17 1.02 -3.10
N TYR A 13 8.22 1.80 -2.86
CA TYR A 13 8.16 2.97 -1.98
C TYR A 13 8.00 4.23 -2.82
N LEU A 14 6.99 5.04 -2.50
CA LEU A 14 6.72 6.32 -3.16
C LEU A 14 6.86 7.44 -2.15
N ASP A 15 7.69 8.43 -2.47
CA ASP A 15 7.86 9.61 -1.65
C ASP A 15 7.00 10.75 -2.21
N ALA A 16 5.99 11.19 -1.46
CA ALA A 16 5.11 12.29 -1.88
C ALA A 16 5.85 13.62 -2.10
N ALA A 17 7.02 13.80 -1.48
CA ALA A 17 7.86 14.97 -1.69
C ALA A 17 8.73 14.87 -2.95
N ARG A 18 8.88 13.68 -3.55
CA ARG A 18 9.71 13.49 -4.75
C ARG A 18 8.91 13.78 -6.03
N PRO A 19 9.32 14.73 -6.89
CA PRO A 19 8.61 15.06 -8.12
C PRO A 19 8.37 13.87 -9.06
N ALA A 20 9.32 12.94 -9.14
CA ALA A 20 9.21 11.75 -9.98
C ALA A 20 8.08 10.80 -9.54
N ASP A 21 7.72 10.80 -8.27
CA ASP A 21 6.70 9.91 -7.71
C ASP A 21 5.30 10.56 -7.72
N GLN A 22 5.23 11.88 -7.89
CA GLN A 22 3.97 12.66 -7.80
C GLN A 22 2.84 12.12 -8.68
N PRO A 23 3.03 11.73 -9.96
CA PRO A 23 1.94 11.20 -10.76
C PRO A 23 1.31 9.94 -10.15
N ARG A 24 2.13 9.02 -9.65
CA ARG A 24 1.67 7.77 -9.04
C ARG A 24 1.04 8.02 -7.66
N VAL A 25 1.66 8.88 -6.85
CA VAL A 25 1.12 9.27 -5.55
C VAL A 25 -0.25 9.93 -5.73
N LYS A 26 -0.40 10.85 -6.68
CA LYS A 26 -1.67 11.53 -6.95
C LYS A 26 -2.76 10.52 -7.32
N ALA A 27 -2.47 9.58 -8.22
CA ALA A 27 -3.43 8.55 -8.61
C ALA A 27 -3.92 7.72 -7.40
N LEU A 28 -3.01 7.30 -6.51
CA LEU A 28 -3.39 6.57 -5.30
C LEU A 28 -4.25 7.43 -4.33
N LEU A 29 -3.93 8.73 -4.21
CA LEU A 29 -4.67 9.63 -3.32
C LEU A 29 -6.06 10.00 -3.84
N GLU A 30 -6.32 9.91 -5.14
CA GLU A 30 -7.66 10.14 -5.72
C GLU A 30 -8.70 9.14 -5.19
N HIS A 31 -8.25 7.96 -4.72
CA HIS A 31 -9.11 6.92 -4.15
C HIS A 31 -9.30 7.05 -2.63
N VAL A 32 -8.62 7.98 -1.95
CA VAL A 32 -8.68 8.13 -0.49
C VAL A 32 -9.81 9.07 -0.10
N SER A 33 -10.86 8.55 0.53
CA SER A 33 -11.96 9.34 1.08
C SER A 33 -11.61 9.85 2.49
N GLY A 34 -11.32 11.14 2.65
CA GLY A 34 -11.10 11.73 3.98
C GLY A 34 -10.43 13.11 3.96
N ARG A 35 -10.61 13.89 5.04
CA ARG A 35 -9.94 15.19 5.23
C ARG A 35 -8.52 15.08 5.78
N TYR A 36 -8.15 13.94 6.35
CA TYR A 36 -6.86 13.73 6.99
C TYR A 36 -6.10 12.60 6.33
N MET A 37 -4.89 12.91 5.84
CA MET A 37 -3.96 11.95 5.26
C MET A 37 -2.81 11.78 6.26
N PHE A 38 -2.71 10.59 6.84
CA PHE A 38 -1.65 10.25 7.79
C PHE A 38 -0.62 9.35 7.11
N TYR A 39 0.62 9.81 7.08
CA TYR A 39 1.74 9.02 6.58
C TYR A 39 2.34 8.15 7.70
N PRO A 40 2.88 6.96 7.40
CA PRO A 40 2.88 6.32 6.08
C PRO A 40 1.48 5.82 5.68
N MET A 41 1.24 5.70 4.37
CA MET A 41 0.06 5.05 3.81
C MET A 41 0.48 3.80 3.06
N VAL A 42 -0.25 2.70 3.26
CA VAL A 42 0.02 1.42 2.60
C VAL A 42 -1.15 1.10 1.69
N PHE A 43 -0.82 0.87 0.43
CA PHE A 43 -1.76 0.45 -0.60
C PHE A 43 -1.42 -0.96 -1.06
N ILE A 44 -2.45 -1.78 -1.33
CA ILE A 44 -2.32 -3.06 -2.02
C ILE A 44 -3.14 -2.96 -3.30
N GLY A 45 -2.44 -3.01 -4.45
CA GLY A 45 -3.03 -2.49 -5.69
C GLY A 45 -3.30 -0.99 -5.55
N ASP A 46 -4.54 -0.59 -5.85
CA ASP A 46 -4.99 0.81 -5.74
C ASP A 46 -5.85 1.06 -4.47
N GLU A 47 -5.99 0.05 -3.61
CA GLU A 47 -6.79 0.14 -2.38
C GLU A 47 -5.93 0.55 -1.18
N LEU A 48 -6.36 1.60 -0.47
CA LEU A 48 -5.75 2.00 0.80
C LEU A 48 -6.12 0.98 1.89
N VAL A 49 -5.12 0.27 2.43
CA VAL A 49 -5.35 -0.73 3.47
C VAL A 49 -4.98 -0.22 4.87
N MET A 50 -4.05 0.74 4.97
CA MET A 50 -3.60 1.30 6.25
C MET A 50 -3.08 2.73 6.08
N ALA A 51 -3.26 3.56 7.12
CA ALA A 51 -2.72 4.92 7.21
C ALA A 51 -2.22 5.20 8.63
N GLY A 52 -1.10 5.92 8.75
CA GLY A 52 -0.48 6.29 10.03
C GLY A 52 0.44 5.22 10.64
N SER A 53 0.54 4.03 10.05
CA SER A 53 1.47 2.97 10.44
C SER A 53 1.84 2.08 9.26
N ALA A 54 2.95 1.37 9.39
CA ALA A 54 3.41 0.36 8.43
C ALA A 54 4.19 -0.75 9.16
N GLU A 55 3.69 -1.18 10.33
CA GLU A 55 4.38 -2.18 11.14
C GLU A 55 4.35 -3.54 10.45
N TYR A 56 5.42 -4.33 10.64
CA TYR A 56 5.65 -5.55 9.88
C TYR A 56 4.45 -6.52 9.89
N TYR A 57 3.87 -6.75 11.06
CA TYR A 57 2.76 -7.70 11.20
C TYR A 57 1.45 -7.16 10.63
N GLU A 58 1.23 -5.84 10.67
CA GLU A 58 0.05 -5.21 10.07
C GLU A 58 0.09 -5.40 8.54
N VAL A 59 1.24 -5.08 7.93
CA VAL A 59 1.46 -5.28 6.49
C VAL A 59 1.36 -6.78 6.13
N LEU A 60 1.92 -7.68 6.96
CA LEU A 60 1.89 -9.12 6.71
C LEU A 60 0.46 -9.65 6.64
N TYR A 61 -0.40 -9.26 7.58
CA TYR A 61 -1.77 -9.71 7.60
C TYR A 61 -2.60 -9.11 6.45
N ALA A 62 -2.42 -7.82 6.17
CA ALA A 62 -3.08 -7.17 5.03
C ALA A 62 -2.76 -7.88 3.69
N VAL A 63 -1.49 -8.20 3.45
CA VAL A 63 -1.07 -8.94 2.24
C VAL A 63 -1.67 -10.33 2.20
N ARG A 64 -1.69 -11.05 3.33
CA ARG A 64 -2.28 -12.40 3.39
C ARG A 64 -3.77 -12.38 3.04
N ASP A 65 -4.49 -11.37 3.52
CA ASP A 65 -5.93 -11.28 3.30
C ASP A 65 -6.25 -10.85 1.86
N ALA A 66 -5.48 -9.93 1.28
CA ALA A 66 -5.60 -9.56 -0.14
C ALA A 66 -5.38 -10.77 -1.08
N LEU A 67 -4.31 -11.56 -0.84
CA LEU A 67 -4.02 -12.75 -1.66
C LEU A 67 -5.07 -13.85 -1.53
N ARG A 68 -5.83 -13.89 -0.42
CA ARG A 68 -6.95 -14.82 -0.26
C ARG A 68 -8.19 -14.36 -1.01
N ALA A 69 -8.41 -13.05 -1.12
CA ALA A 69 -9.52 -12.48 -1.86
C ALA A 69 -9.39 -12.74 -3.38
N GLU A 70 -8.17 -12.66 -3.93
CA GLU A 70 -7.90 -12.95 -5.36
C GLU A 70 -8.15 -14.41 -5.77
N GLN A 71 -8.21 -15.34 -4.81
CA GLN A 71 -8.39 -16.78 -5.09
C GLN A 71 -9.86 -17.22 -5.06
N ARG A 72 -10.79 -16.32 -4.80
CA ARG A 72 -12.24 -16.56 -4.79
C ARG A 72 -12.86 -16.12 -6.11
#